data_AF-A0AA43ZWE9-F1
#
_entry.id   AF-A0AA43ZWE9-F1
#
_cell.length_a   1.000
_cell.length_b   1.000
_cell.length_c   1.000
_cell.angle_alpha   90.00
_cell.angle_beta   90.00
_cell.angle_gamma   90.00
#
_symmetry.space_group_name_H-M   'P 1'
#
loop_
_entity.id
_entity.type
_entity.pdbx_description
1 polymer ?
#
loop_
_entity_poly.entity_id
_entity_poly.type
_entity_poly.pdbx_seq_one_letter_code
_entity_poly.pdbx_strand_id
1 'polypeptide(L)'
;MEREGREGQHIYSTLKLKREALLFYYVSFAVITIITVVGLFFGDVSDALVGLPMIFILGMAIFTDRKVIHVPPEMIVLVIVAFFLSLAGRETSGGNEALLFASNILSGVNLGILGLILVYILLKSMPGTKDEDRRVVAFIAVCIAVAAYSMVRLIQYVIVELLPDKVSMLSVDLIMVEMLAIFIGATLVAMVYKIQRRENIFGGILNSFLEENSEAIGMADMERFEVQRLIESGESEWLEFKSTVRTNLQTGENDKRMEKAVLKTLVAFLNSDGGDLLIGVSDDGTVIGADVASFDGSKDKMGLHLSNIISAQIGNQFLPYMSTQMVDFDDGRTVIHVKCRPCERPVFLKDGKIEMFYVRKGPQSEELTGMSLIGYVNGRKQQMRGSRKNKQKRMS
;
A
#
# COMPACT_ATOMS: atom_id res chain seq x y z
N MET A 1 -20.50 -9.06 31.89
CA MET A 1 -20.70 -7.67 31.42
C MET A 1 -19.61 -6.68 31.85
N GLU A 2 -18.93 -6.81 33.00
CA GLU A 2 -17.79 -5.91 33.34
C GLU A 2 -16.37 -6.51 33.15
N ARG A 3 -16.26 -7.78 32.74
CA ARG A 3 -14.96 -8.44 32.50
C ARG A 3 -14.56 -8.57 31.02
N GLU A 4 -15.51 -8.57 30.09
CA GLU A 4 -15.23 -8.65 28.65
C GLU A 4 -14.89 -7.28 28.03
N GLY A 5 -15.20 -6.18 28.72
CA GLY A 5 -14.78 -4.83 28.33
C GLY A 5 -13.28 -4.55 28.47
N ARG A 6 -12.51 -5.44 29.13
CA ARG A 6 -11.04 -5.29 29.27
C ARG A 6 -10.25 -6.03 28.22
N GLU A 7 -10.79 -7.07 27.59
CA GLU A 7 -10.08 -7.85 26.56
C GLU A 7 -10.25 -7.23 25.17
N GLY A 8 -11.40 -6.64 24.86
CA GLY A 8 -11.61 -5.87 23.61
C GLY A 8 -10.85 -4.53 23.55
N GLN A 9 -10.56 -3.93 24.71
CA GLN A 9 -9.66 -2.77 24.77
C GLN A 9 -8.18 -3.15 24.59
N HIS A 10 -7.80 -4.41 24.81
CA HIS A 10 -6.40 -4.81 24.69
C HIS A 10 -5.94 -4.95 23.23
N ILE A 11 -6.83 -5.28 22.29
CA ILE A 11 -6.46 -5.46 20.87
C ILE A 11 -6.34 -4.11 20.14
N TYR A 12 -7.25 -3.16 20.37
CA TYR A 12 -7.14 -1.79 19.83
C TYR A 12 -6.14 -0.89 20.59
N SER A 13 -5.59 -1.36 21.73
CA SER A 13 -4.58 -0.62 22.50
C SER A 13 -3.13 -0.82 22.04
N THR A 14 -2.88 -1.66 21.04
CA THR A 14 -1.51 -2.09 20.69
C THR A 14 -0.96 -1.52 19.39
N LEU A 15 -1.02 -0.19 19.26
CA LEU A 15 0.02 0.60 18.57
C LEU A 15 0.19 1.95 19.27
N LYS A 16 0.16 1.95 20.61
CA LYS A 16 1.03 2.88 21.33
C LYS A 16 2.43 2.43 21.00
N LEU A 17 3.23 3.28 20.35
CA LEU A 17 4.68 3.09 20.32
C LEU A 17 5.10 2.67 21.74
N LYS A 18 5.76 1.52 21.87
CA LYS A 18 6.30 1.09 23.17
C LYS A 18 7.05 2.29 23.75
N ARG A 19 6.90 2.57 25.06
CA ARG A 19 7.54 3.73 25.71
C ARG A 19 9.01 3.90 25.32
N GLU A 20 9.70 2.79 25.08
CA GLU A 20 11.08 2.69 24.60
C GLU A 20 11.28 3.29 23.20
N ALA A 21 10.40 3.03 22.23
CA ALA A 21 10.47 3.59 20.89
C ALA A 21 10.17 5.09 20.89
N LEU A 22 9.22 5.53 21.70
CA LEU A 22 8.89 6.95 21.84
C LEU A 22 10.06 7.72 22.47
N LEU A 23 10.70 7.14 23.50
CA LEU A 23 11.91 7.69 24.09
C LEU A 23 13.03 7.80 23.05
N PHE A 24 13.26 6.76 22.23
CA PHE A 24 14.23 6.79 21.15
C PHE A 24 13.96 7.92 20.15
N TYR A 25 12.70 8.21 19.81
CA TYR A 25 12.34 9.31 18.91
C TYR A 25 12.58 10.68 19.54
N TYR A 26 12.16 10.90 20.79
CA TYR A 26 12.44 12.15 21.48
C TYR A 26 13.94 12.42 21.61
N VAL A 27 14.72 11.40 21.95
CA VAL A 27 16.19 11.51 22.05
C VAL A 27 16.78 11.83 20.67
N SER A 28 16.39 11.10 19.63
CA SER A 28 16.87 11.36 18.26
C SER A 28 16.50 12.75 17.77
N PHE A 29 15.26 13.20 18.00
CA PHE A 29 14.79 14.54 17.65
C PHE A 29 15.60 15.61 18.38
N ALA A 30 15.82 15.47 19.69
CA ALA A 30 16.62 16.41 20.47
C ALA A 30 18.07 16.46 19.96
N VAL A 31 18.70 15.31 19.73
CA VAL A 31 20.09 15.21 19.26
C VAL A 31 20.24 15.82 17.86
N ILE A 32 19.37 15.46 16.91
CA ILE A 32 19.41 16.00 15.55
C ILE A 32 19.15 17.51 15.55
N THR A 33 18.22 17.99 16.39
CA THR A 33 17.97 19.43 16.54
C THR A 33 19.19 20.15 17.09
N ILE A 34 19.83 19.61 18.13
CA ILE A 34 21.06 20.18 18.70
C ILE A 34 22.17 20.22 17.65
N ILE A 35 22.43 19.12 16.95
CA ILE A 35 23.46 19.06 15.90
C ILE A 35 23.17 20.07 14.80
N THR A 36 21.92 20.16 14.34
CA THR A 36 21.50 21.10 13.30
C THR A 36 21.69 22.54 13.74
N VAL A 37 21.25 22.89 14.94
CA VAL A 37 21.39 24.24 15.49
C VAL A 37 22.86 24.60 15.68
N VAL A 38 23.65 23.72 16.30
CA VAL A 38 25.09 23.91 16.51
C VAL A 38 25.81 24.07 15.17
N GLY A 39 25.55 23.21 14.18
CA GLY A 39 26.14 23.33 12.84
C GLY A 39 25.83 24.67 12.17
N LEU A 40 24.58 25.15 12.26
CA LEU A 40 24.21 26.48 11.75
C LEU A 40 24.94 27.63 12.48
N PHE A 41 25.20 27.50 13.79
CA PHE A 41 25.89 28.53 14.58
C PHE A 41 27.40 28.55 14.36
N PHE A 42 28.02 27.39 14.18
CA PHE A 42 29.48 27.24 14.01
C PHE A 42 29.93 27.25 12.54
N GLY A 43 29.01 27.43 11.59
CA GLY A 43 29.32 27.60 10.17
C GLY A 43 29.37 26.30 9.35
N ASP A 44 29.06 25.15 9.96
CA ASP A 44 28.91 23.87 9.26
C ASP A 44 27.49 23.71 8.70
N VAL A 45 27.17 24.57 7.75
CA VAL A 45 25.82 24.73 7.19
C VAL A 45 25.42 23.54 6.32
N SER A 46 26.39 22.84 5.72
CA SER A 46 26.14 21.69 4.85
C SER A 46 25.39 20.58 5.58
N ASP A 47 25.87 20.23 6.77
CA ASP A 47 25.43 19.05 7.49
C ASP A 47 24.18 19.36 8.33
N ALA A 48 24.09 20.59 8.81
CA ALA A 48 22.92 21.09 9.50
C ALA A 48 21.66 21.12 8.61
N LEU A 49 21.77 21.54 7.35
CA LEU A 49 20.59 21.64 6.47
C LEU A 49 19.99 20.27 6.12
N VAL A 50 20.80 19.22 6.08
CA VAL A 50 20.31 17.83 5.89
C VAL A 50 19.53 17.34 7.11
N GLY A 51 19.77 17.91 8.29
CA GLY A 51 19.00 17.67 9.51
C GLY A 51 17.60 18.28 9.49
N LEU A 52 17.31 19.30 8.67
CA LEU A 52 16.00 19.96 8.66
C LEU A 52 14.84 19.06 8.20
N PRO A 53 14.94 18.32 7.07
CA PRO A 53 13.94 17.32 6.70
C PRO A 53 13.73 16.26 7.79
N MET A 54 14.80 15.88 8.49
CA MET A 54 14.75 14.91 9.58
C MET A 54 13.98 15.42 10.79
N ILE A 55 14.26 16.65 11.21
CA ILE A 55 13.56 17.33 12.30
C ILE A 55 12.07 17.47 11.95
N PHE A 56 11.76 17.84 10.70
CA PHE A 56 10.37 17.94 10.25
C PHE A 56 9.64 16.59 10.36
N ILE A 57 10.25 15.50 9.92
CA ILE A 57 9.63 14.16 9.94
C ILE A 57 9.49 13.62 11.37
N LEU A 58 10.54 13.74 12.18
CA LEU A 58 10.48 13.36 13.60
C LEU A 58 9.49 14.22 14.37
N GLY A 59 9.45 15.52 14.09
CA GLY A 59 8.48 16.43 14.67
C GLY A 59 7.05 16.04 14.32
N MET A 60 6.80 15.69 13.05
CA MET A 60 5.52 15.14 12.60
C MET A 60 5.16 13.84 13.33
N ALA A 61 6.13 12.94 13.50
CA ALA A 61 5.90 11.66 14.19
C ALA A 61 5.66 11.80 15.70
N ILE A 62 6.20 12.86 16.32
CA ILE A 62 6.16 13.07 17.78
C ILE A 62 5.00 13.96 18.21
N PHE A 63 4.76 15.07 17.50
CA PHE A 63 3.91 16.16 17.97
C PHE A 63 2.58 16.26 17.23
N THR A 64 2.45 15.67 16.05
CA THR A 64 1.23 15.79 15.28
C THR A 64 0.19 14.77 15.76
N ASP A 65 -1.02 15.24 16.01
CA ASP A 65 -2.15 14.42 16.46
C ASP A 65 -2.48 13.35 15.41
N ARG A 66 -3.02 12.19 15.83
CA ARG A 66 -3.26 10.98 15.00
C ARG A 66 -4.17 11.18 13.77
N LYS A 67 -4.63 12.40 13.52
CA LYS A 67 -5.40 12.81 12.34
C LYS A 67 -4.51 13.23 11.16
N VAL A 68 -3.18 13.22 11.31
CA VAL A 68 -2.21 13.56 10.27
C VAL A 68 -1.32 12.35 9.98
N ILE A 69 -0.85 12.27 8.74
CA ILE A 69 0.01 11.24 8.14
C ILE A 69 0.99 10.60 9.16
N HIS A 70 0.67 9.38 9.58
CA HIS A 70 1.38 8.47 10.47
C HIS A 70 2.50 7.72 9.75
N VAL A 71 3.76 8.10 9.92
CA VAL A 71 4.92 7.40 9.32
C VAL A 71 5.27 6.14 10.14
N PRO A 72 5.51 4.96 9.53
CA PRO A 72 5.70 3.73 10.27
C PRO A 72 7.05 3.73 10.99
N PRO A 73 7.11 3.09 12.17
CA PRO A 73 8.29 3.14 13.01
C PRO A 73 9.59 2.67 12.35
N GLU A 74 9.51 1.67 11.48
CA GLU A 74 10.65 1.05 10.81
C GLU A 74 11.30 2.02 9.82
N MET A 75 10.50 2.82 9.11
CA MET A 75 11.02 3.85 8.19
C MET A 75 11.69 4.97 8.98
N ILE A 76 11.10 5.41 10.09
CA ILE A 76 11.71 6.42 10.96
C ILE A 76 13.07 5.93 11.48
N VAL A 77 13.15 4.69 11.96
CA VAL A 77 14.42 4.09 12.44
C VAL A 77 15.44 3.98 11.31
N LEU A 78 15.06 3.49 10.12
CA LEU A 78 15.96 3.37 8.98
C LEU A 78 16.59 4.71 8.60
N VAL A 79 15.77 5.76 8.55
CA VAL A 79 16.16 7.13 8.20
C VAL A 79 17.05 7.74 9.29
N ILE A 80 16.73 7.53 10.57
CA ILE A 80 17.57 7.96 11.71
C ILE A 80 18.95 7.27 11.67
N VAL A 81 18.98 5.96 11.48
CA VAL A 81 20.23 5.19 11.42
C VAL A 81 21.09 5.64 10.24
N ALA A 82 20.49 5.80 9.06
CA ALA A 82 21.20 6.30 7.88
C ALA A 82 21.76 7.71 8.10
N PHE A 83 20.99 8.59 8.76
CA PHE A 83 21.44 9.94 9.12
C PHE A 83 22.66 9.91 10.05
N PHE A 84 22.60 9.16 11.15
CA PHE A 84 23.72 9.08 12.10
C PHE A 84 24.95 8.41 11.49
N LEU A 85 24.80 7.38 10.66
CA LEU A 85 25.92 6.76 9.94
C LEU A 85 26.56 7.72 8.94
N SER A 86 25.74 8.49 8.20
CA SER A 86 26.23 9.52 7.30
C SER A 86 27.05 10.56 8.05
N LEU A 87 26.53 11.08 9.16
CA LEU A 87 27.19 12.07 10.01
C LEU A 87 28.49 11.53 10.60
N ALA A 88 28.46 10.34 11.20
CA ALA A 88 29.63 9.71 11.79
C ALA A 88 30.75 9.48 10.75
N GLY A 89 30.39 9.06 9.53
CA GLY A 89 31.38 8.87 8.47
C GLY A 89 32.00 10.18 7.97
N ARG A 90 31.29 11.32 8.05
CA ARG A 90 31.85 12.63 7.70
C ARG A 90 32.85 13.11 8.74
N GLU A 91 32.47 13.06 10.01
CA GLU A 91 33.33 13.43 11.14
C GLU A 91 34.60 12.55 11.21
N THR A 92 34.45 11.26 10.96
CA THR A 92 35.59 10.31 10.97
C THR A 92 36.39 10.31 9.68
N SER A 93 35.96 11.03 8.63
CA SER A 93 36.64 11.02 7.34
C SER A 93 38.06 11.55 7.43
N GLY A 94 38.34 12.54 8.28
CA GLY A 94 39.69 13.06 8.50
C GLY A 94 40.41 13.45 7.20
N GLY A 95 39.67 13.85 6.16
CA GLY A 95 40.19 14.15 4.82
C GLY A 95 40.27 12.97 3.85
N ASN A 96 39.83 11.76 4.24
CA ASN A 96 39.71 10.62 3.34
C ASN A 96 38.51 10.81 2.40
N GLU A 97 38.80 11.13 1.14
CA GLU A 97 37.81 11.34 0.08
C GLU A 97 36.87 10.15 -0.12
N ALA A 98 37.35 8.91 0.05
CA ALA A 98 36.53 7.72 -0.11
C ALA A 98 35.51 7.57 1.03
N LEU A 99 35.89 7.89 2.27
CA LEU A 99 34.96 7.85 3.40
C LEU A 99 33.93 8.97 3.31
N LEU A 100 34.37 10.17 2.91
CA LEU A 100 33.48 11.30 2.65
C LEU A 100 32.46 10.97 1.55
N PHE A 101 32.92 10.37 0.46
CA PHE A 101 32.04 9.91 -0.62
C PHE A 101 31.05 8.84 -0.15
N ALA A 102 31.49 7.88 0.66
CA ALA A 102 30.62 6.86 1.23
C ALA A 102 29.55 7.47 2.16
N SER A 103 29.90 8.45 2.98
CA SER A 103 28.93 9.22 3.77
C SER A 103 27.93 9.97 2.91
N ASN A 104 28.37 10.57 1.81
CA ASN A 104 27.47 11.27 0.90
C ASN A 104 26.50 10.30 0.22
N ILE A 105 26.92 9.05 -0.07
CA ILE A 105 26.00 8.00 -0.53
C ILE A 105 24.96 7.69 0.55
N LEU A 106 25.34 7.60 1.83
CA LEU A 106 24.39 7.39 2.93
C LEU A 106 23.39 8.53 3.09
N SER A 107 23.82 9.79 2.91
CA SER A 107 22.91 10.94 2.79
C SER A 107 21.94 10.77 1.61
N GLY A 108 22.42 10.25 0.48
CA GLY A 108 21.61 9.94 -0.70
C GLY A 108 20.57 8.86 -0.45
N VAL A 109 20.94 7.81 0.29
CA VAL A 109 20.02 6.78 0.76
C VAL A 109 18.94 7.41 1.63
N ASN A 110 19.32 8.30 2.54
CA ASN A 110 18.37 8.95 3.44
C ASN A 110 17.33 9.76 2.64
N LEU A 111 17.78 10.66 1.77
CA LEU A 111 16.91 11.45 0.90
C LEU A 111 16.11 10.59 -0.10
N GLY A 112 16.66 9.47 -0.56
CA GLY A 112 15.97 8.49 -1.40
C GLY A 112 14.80 7.82 -0.69
N ILE A 113 14.95 7.47 0.59
CA ILE A 113 13.86 6.93 1.40
C ILE A 113 12.78 8.00 1.59
N LEU A 114 13.16 9.25 1.90
CA LEU A 114 12.22 10.36 2.02
C LEU A 114 11.46 10.62 0.72
N GLY A 115 12.17 10.57 -0.42
CA GLY A 115 11.58 10.69 -1.75
C GLY A 115 10.55 9.58 -2.01
N LEU A 116 10.86 8.32 -1.68
CA LEU A 116 9.91 7.22 -1.82
C LEU A 116 8.66 7.42 -0.96
N ILE A 117 8.82 7.86 0.29
CA ILE A 117 7.70 8.15 1.19
C ILE A 117 6.80 9.22 0.57
N LEU A 118 7.38 10.34 0.11
CA LEU A 118 6.62 11.44 -0.47
C LEU A 118 5.89 11.04 -1.76
N VAL A 119 6.57 10.37 -2.69
CA VAL A 119 5.94 9.87 -3.93
C VAL A 119 4.78 8.95 -3.60
N TYR A 120 4.96 8.07 -2.61
CA TYR A 120 3.93 7.12 -2.27
C TYR A 120 2.69 7.76 -1.63
N ILE A 121 2.88 8.78 -0.78
CA ILE A 121 1.79 9.62 -0.27
C ILE A 121 1.03 10.25 -1.44
N LEU A 122 1.74 10.83 -2.41
CA LEU A 122 1.13 11.52 -3.55
C LEU A 122 0.38 10.60 -4.51
N LEU A 123 1.00 9.47 -4.88
CA LEU A 123 0.47 8.55 -5.87
C LEU A 123 -0.78 7.83 -5.39
N LYS A 124 -0.80 7.37 -4.14
CA LYS A 124 -1.97 6.67 -3.60
C LYS A 124 -3.10 7.60 -3.14
N SER A 125 -2.86 8.91 -3.16
CA SER A 125 -3.92 9.93 -3.07
C SER A 125 -4.70 10.08 -4.39
N MET A 126 -4.29 9.44 -5.50
CA MET A 126 -4.98 9.49 -6.79
C MET A 126 -5.83 8.23 -7.06
N PRO A 127 -7.10 8.37 -7.54
CA PRO A 127 -8.01 7.24 -7.77
C PRO A 127 -7.55 6.31 -8.91
N GLY A 128 -7.72 5.00 -8.72
CA GLY A 128 -7.72 4.00 -9.80
C GLY A 128 -6.37 3.39 -10.18
N THR A 129 -5.26 3.76 -9.53
CA THR A 129 -3.92 3.21 -9.81
C THR A 129 -3.44 2.28 -8.69
N LYS A 130 -4.13 1.16 -8.45
CA LYS A 130 -3.65 0.15 -7.48
C LYS A 130 -2.46 -0.68 -8.03
N ASP A 131 -2.26 -0.72 -9.35
CA ASP A 131 -1.16 -1.40 -10.03
C ASP A 131 -0.20 -0.36 -10.68
N GLU A 132 0.52 0.40 -9.85
CA GLU A 132 1.55 1.31 -10.38
C GLU A 132 2.78 0.55 -10.84
N ASP A 133 3.34 0.97 -11.98
CA ASP A 133 4.64 0.48 -12.38
C ASP A 133 5.67 0.99 -11.37
N ARG A 134 6.16 0.07 -10.53
CA ARG A 134 7.19 0.33 -9.52
C ARG A 134 8.40 1.06 -10.09
N ARG A 135 8.68 0.91 -11.39
CA ARG A 135 9.76 1.64 -12.08
C ARG A 135 9.50 3.14 -12.10
N VAL A 136 8.25 3.54 -12.32
CA VAL A 136 7.83 4.95 -12.33
C VAL A 136 7.93 5.53 -10.92
N VAL A 137 7.40 4.83 -9.91
CA VAL A 137 7.50 5.23 -8.50
C VAL A 137 8.97 5.42 -8.09
N ALA A 138 9.80 4.42 -8.39
CA ALA A 138 11.23 4.44 -8.09
C ALA A 138 11.95 5.60 -8.80
N PHE A 139 11.61 5.87 -10.06
CA PHE A 139 12.19 6.98 -10.82
C PHE A 139 11.81 8.34 -10.23
N ILE A 140 10.52 8.57 -9.94
CA ILE A 140 10.05 9.83 -9.34
C ILE A 140 10.72 10.05 -7.98
N ALA A 141 10.89 9.01 -7.17
CA ALA A 141 11.53 9.11 -5.86
C ALA A 141 12.98 9.59 -5.95
N VAL A 142 13.74 9.09 -6.93
CA VAL A 142 15.11 9.56 -7.20
C VAL A 142 15.10 11.04 -7.61
N CYS A 143 14.17 11.45 -8.47
CA CYS A 143 14.03 12.85 -8.87
C CYS A 143 13.73 13.76 -7.68
N ILE A 144 12.83 13.35 -6.78
CA ILE A 144 12.50 14.10 -5.56
C ILE A 144 13.73 14.22 -4.66
N ALA A 145 14.49 13.15 -4.45
CA ALA A 145 15.68 13.16 -3.61
C ALA A 145 16.75 14.14 -4.13
N VAL A 146 17.03 14.11 -5.43
CA VAL A 146 18.00 15.02 -6.06
C VAL A 146 17.49 16.47 -6.03
N ALA A 147 16.20 16.69 -6.29
CA ALA A 147 15.61 18.03 -6.23
C ALA A 147 15.66 18.62 -4.82
N ALA A 148 15.32 17.83 -3.80
CA ALA A 148 15.38 18.25 -2.40
C ALA A 148 16.82 18.63 -2.00
N TYR A 149 17.81 17.83 -2.39
CA TYR A 149 19.21 18.16 -2.12
C TYR A 149 19.68 19.42 -2.85
N SER A 150 19.25 19.58 -4.11
CA SER A 150 19.55 20.78 -4.89
C SER A 150 18.98 22.04 -4.24
N MET A 151 17.76 21.96 -3.68
CA MET A 151 17.15 23.05 -2.94
C MET A 151 17.93 23.39 -1.66
N VAL A 152 18.42 22.39 -0.94
CA VAL A 152 19.31 22.59 0.23
C VAL A 152 20.59 23.32 -0.17
N ARG A 153 21.24 22.91 -1.27
CA ARG A 153 22.47 23.57 -1.76
C ARG A 153 22.21 25.00 -2.25
N LEU A 154 21.05 25.26 -2.85
CA LEU A 154 20.63 26.61 -3.21
C LEU A 154 20.46 27.50 -1.98
N ILE A 155 19.82 26.99 -0.92
CA ILE A 155 19.66 27.71 0.35
C ILE A 155 21.04 28.01 0.96
N GLN A 156 21.94 27.03 0.98
CA GLN A 156 23.30 27.23 1.48
C GLN A 156 24.06 28.31 0.72
N TYR A 157 23.96 28.32 -0.61
CA TYR A 157 24.56 29.36 -1.45
C TYR A 157 24.07 30.77 -1.05
N VAL A 158 22.76 30.93 -0.86
CA VAL A 158 22.18 32.20 -0.41
C VAL A 158 22.67 32.59 0.98
N ILE A 159 22.82 31.63 1.90
CA ILE A 159 23.35 31.89 3.25
C ILE A 159 24.80 32.38 3.19
N VAL A 160 25.65 31.78 2.35
CA VAL A 160 27.05 32.21 2.16
C VAL A 160 27.12 33.65 1.66
N GLU A 161 26.25 34.02 0.72
CA GLU A 161 26.20 35.40 0.20
C GLU A 161 25.74 36.41 1.27
N LEU A 162 24.83 36.01 2.16
CA LEU A 162 24.32 36.88 3.23
C LEU A 162 25.28 36.98 4.44
N LEU A 163 26.08 35.95 4.70
CA LEU A 163 26.96 35.84 5.86
C LEU A 163 28.38 35.36 5.46
N PRO A 164 29.09 36.12 4.61
CA PRO A 164 30.37 35.69 4.02
C PRO A 164 31.48 35.49 5.07
N ASP A 165 31.45 36.23 6.17
CA ASP A 165 32.45 36.13 7.24
C ASP A 165 32.26 34.91 8.16
N LYS A 166 31.14 34.19 8.01
CA LYS A 166 30.77 33.08 8.91
C LYS A 166 30.69 31.73 8.23
N VAL A 167 30.53 31.68 6.91
CA VAL A 167 30.29 30.43 6.19
C VAL A 167 31.26 30.33 5.02
N SER A 168 31.92 29.17 4.92
CA SER A 168 32.88 28.92 3.86
C SER A 168 32.18 28.72 2.51
N MET A 169 32.75 29.29 1.44
CA MET A 169 32.34 28.98 0.07
C MET A 169 32.64 27.51 -0.25
N LEU A 170 31.65 26.78 -0.77
CA LEU A 170 31.88 25.43 -1.30
C LEU A 170 32.43 25.51 -2.72
N SER A 171 33.41 24.67 -3.04
CA SER A 171 33.88 24.52 -4.42
C SER A 171 32.79 23.85 -5.27
N VAL A 172 32.65 24.31 -6.52
CA VAL A 172 31.70 23.73 -7.48
C VAL A 172 31.96 22.23 -7.67
N ASP A 173 33.24 21.84 -7.70
CA ASP A 173 33.65 20.44 -7.85
C ASP A 173 33.13 19.56 -6.69
N LEU A 174 33.24 20.04 -5.45
CA LEU A 174 32.74 19.30 -4.30
C LEU A 174 31.22 19.14 -4.35
N ILE A 175 30.49 20.20 -4.72
CA ILE A 175 29.03 20.14 -4.88
C ILE A 175 28.65 19.07 -5.92
N MET A 176 29.35 19.03 -7.06
CA MET A 176 29.06 18.04 -8.11
C MET A 176 29.32 16.60 -7.65
N VAL A 177 30.42 16.36 -6.92
CA VAL A 177 30.74 15.04 -6.35
C VAL A 177 29.70 14.60 -5.33
N GLU A 178 29.25 15.52 -4.48
CA GLU A 178 28.20 15.25 -3.51
C GLU A 178 26.87 14.94 -4.19
N MET A 179 26.44 15.75 -5.17
CA MET A 179 25.22 15.50 -5.93
C MET A 179 25.24 14.14 -6.63
N LEU A 180 26.40 13.72 -7.16
CA LEU A 180 26.58 12.39 -7.73
C LEU A 180 26.41 11.29 -6.66
N ALA A 181 27.03 11.45 -5.49
CA ALA A 181 26.89 10.51 -4.39
C ALA A 181 25.43 10.41 -3.89
N ILE A 182 24.72 11.53 -3.80
CA ILE A 182 23.30 11.59 -3.48
C ILE A 182 22.47 10.81 -4.51
N PHE A 183 22.72 11.04 -5.80
CA PHE A 183 22.04 10.32 -6.87
C PHE A 183 22.28 8.81 -6.81
N ILE A 184 23.52 8.39 -6.54
CA ILE A 184 23.87 6.97 -6.36
C ILE A 184 23.11 6.36 -5.17
N GLY A 185 23.10 7.04 -4.02
CA GLY A 185 22.39 6.58 -2.83
C GLY A 185 20.88 6.47 -3.04
N ALA A 186 20.26 7.48 -3.66
CA ALA A 186 18.84 7.45 -3.98
C ALA A 186 18.50 6.35 -5.00
N THR A 187 19.36 6.15 -5.99
CA THR A 187 19.20 5.08 -6.99
C THR A 187 19.31 3.69 -6.36
N LEU A 188 20.19 3.52 -5.37
CA LEU A 188 20.30 2.27 -4.61
C LEU A 188 18.98 1.94 -3.90
N VAL A 189 18.37 2.94 -3.24
CA VAL A 189 17.06 2.79 -2.60
C VAL A 189 15.98 2.42 -3.61
N ALA A 190 15.92 3.11 -4.75
CA ALA A 190 15.01 2.81 -5.85
C ALA A 190 15.19 1.39 -6.41
N MET A 191 16.44 0.92 -6.52
CA MET A 191 16.76 -0.43 -6.98
C MET A 191 16.32 -1.49 -5.97
N VAL A 192 16.57 -1.29 -4.67
CA VAL A 192 16.10 -2.19 -3.61
C VAL A 192 14.58 -2.28 -3.62
N TYR A 193 13.88 -1.15 -3.71
CA TYR A 193 12.42 -1.08 -3.84
C TYR A 193 11.90 -1.88 -5.05
N LYS A 194 12.56 -1.78 -6.20
CA LYS A 194 12.21 -2.52 -7.41
C LYS A 194 12.40 -4.04 -7.25
N ILE A 195 13.49 -4.47 -6.61
CA ILE A 195 13.86 -5.89 -6.48
C ILE A 195 12.97 -6.63 -5.48
N GLN A 196 12.50 -5.96 -4.43
CA GLN A 196 11.69 -6.61 -3.39
C GLN A 196 10.30 -7.01 -3.88
N ARG A 197 10.21 -8.28 -4.31
CA ARG A 197 9.01 -8.92 -4.83
C ARG A 197 8.15 -9.40 -3.66
N ARG A 198 7.19 -8.53 -3.28
CA ARG A 198 5.92 -8.87 -2.62
C ARG A 198 5.92 -9.08 -1.10
N GLU A 199 6.96 -9.60 -0.46
CA GLU A 199 7.03 -9.67 1.01
C GLU A 199 8.47 -9.39 1.49
N ASN A 200 8.62 -8.46 2.44
CA ASN A 200 9.38 -8.68 3.68
C ASN A 200 9.76 -7.38 4.41
N ILE A 201 9.88 -6.22 3.75
CA ILE A 201 10.24 -4.96 4.45
C ILE A 201 9.40 -3.79 3.94
N PHE A 202 9.73 -3.19 2.79
CA PHE A 202 9.02 -2.00 2.31
C PHE A 202 7.55 -2.28 1.99
N GLY A 203 7.20 -3.40 1.35
CA GLY A 203 5.78 -3.68 1.04
C GLY A 203 4.89 -3.81 2.28
N GLY A 204 5.41 -4.41 3.36
CA GLY A 204 4.68 -4.54 4.63
C GLY A 204 4.57 -3.20 5.33
N ILE A 205 5.71 -2.53 5.54
CA ILE A 205 5.79 -1.19 6.17
C ILE A 205 4.88 -0.19 5.46
N LEU A 206 4.85 -0.25 4.13
CA LEU A 206 4.11 0.66 3.28
C LEU A 206 2.60 0.35 3.24
N ASN A 207 2.21 -0.91 3.37
CA ASN A 207 0.80 -1.27 3.51
C ASN A 207 0.28 -0.88 4.89
N SER A 208 1.05 -1.16 5.95
CA SER A 208 0.73 -0.73 7.31
C SER A 208 0.60 0.79 7.40
N PHE A 209 1.54 1.53 6.81
CA PHE A 209 1.45 3.00 6.68
C PHE A 209 0.10 3.46 6.12
N LEU A 210 -0.38 2.81 5.06
CA LEU A 210 -1.60 3.24 4.41
C LEU A 210 -2.85 2.89 5.18
N GLU A 211 -2.89 1.70 5.77
CA GLU A 211 -3.98 1.30 6.64
C GLU A 211 -4.11 2.31 7.78
N GLU A 212 -2.98 2.66 8.40
CA GLU A 212 -2.88 3.63 9.49
C GLU A 212 -3.22 5.08 9.07
N ASN A 213 -3.16 5.40 7.77
CA ASN A 213 -3.39 6.75 7.22
C ASN A 213 -4.59 6.87 6.29
N SER A 214 -5.39 5.81 6.18
CA SER A 214 -6.48 5.72 5.22
C SER A 214 -7.47 6.87 5.34
N GLU A 215 -7.80 7.32 6.57
CA GLU A 215 -8.67 8.49 6.80
C GLU A 215 -8.00 9.81 6.39
N ALA A 216 -6.76 10.06 6.81
CA ALA A 216 -6.05 11.31 6.50
C ALA A 216 -5.76 11.48 4.99
N ILE A 217 -5.61 10.37 4.27
CA ILE A 217 -5.42 10.31 2.81
C ILE A 217 -6.76 10.31 2.06
N GLY A 218 -7.90 10.19 2.76
CA GLY A 218 -9.24 10.11 2.16
C GLY A 218 -9.53 8.79 1.44
N MET A 219 -8.79 7.72 1.74
CA MET A 219 -8.96 6.42 1.10
C MET A 219 -10.33 5.80 1.39
N ALA A 220 -10.85 5.97 2.60
CA ALA A 220 -12.17 5.44 2.98
C ALA A 220 -13.29 6.10 2.13
N ASP A 221 -13.25 7.42 1.96
CA ASP A 221 -14.19 8.16 1.12
C ASP A 221 -14.07 7.76 -0.37
N MET A 222 -12.85 7.44 -0.80
CA MET A 222 -12.56 7.02 -2.17
C MET A 222 -13.04 5.61 -2.47
N GLU A 223 -12.88 4.66 -1.55
CA GLU A 223 -13.40 3.30 -1.71
C GLU A 223 -14.93 3.29 -1.71
N ARG A 224 -15.56 4.12 -0.85
CA ARG A 224 -17.00 4.37 -0.89
C ARG A 224 -17.43 4.91 -2.25
N PHE A 225 -16.72 5.90 -2.78
CA PHE A 225 -17.02 6.47 -4.09
C PHE A 225 -16.88 5.45 -5.23
N GLU A 226 -15.85 4.60 -5.22
CA GLU A 226 -15.68 3.51 -6.20
C GLU A 226 -16.85 2.52 -6.14
N VAL A 227 -17.23 2.07 -4.94
CA VAL A 227 -18.36 1.16 -4.73
C VAL A 227 -19.67 1.82 -5.16
N GLN A 228 -19.91 3.07 -4.78
CA GLN A 228 -21.11 3.81 -5.16
C GLN A 228 -21.24 3.92 -6.68
N ARG A 229 -20.14 4.23 -7.37
CA ARG A 229 -20.11 4.30 -8.85
C ARG A 229 -20.39 2.94 -9.50
N LEU A 230 -19.90 1.84 -8.90
CA LEU A 230 -20.22 0.49 -9.38
C LEU A 230 -21.71 0.19 -9.19
N ILE A 231 -22.28 0.50 -8.02
CA ILE A 231 -23.71 0.35 -7.75
C ILE A 231 -24.55 1.11 -8.79
N GLU A 232 -24.20 2.37 -9.06
CA GLU A 232 -24.89 3.22 -10.05
C GLU A 232 -24.79 2.68 -11.48
N SER A 233 -23.72 1.93 -11.81
CA SER A 233 -23.56 1.32 -13.14
C SER A 233 -24.50 0.13 -13.37
N GLY A 234 -25.04 -0.46 -12.31
CA GLY A 234 -25.94 -1.60 -12.35
C GLY A 234 -25.26 -2.93 -12.69
N GLU A 235 -25.99 -4.03 -12.51
CA GLU A 235 -25.47 -5.36 -12.84
C GLU A 235 -25.12 -5.51 -14.32
N SER A 236 -24.02 -6.20 -14.59
CA SER A 236 -23.52 -6.42 -15.94
C SER A 236 -22.82 -7.78 -16.05
N GLU A 237 -22.25 -8.07 -17.22
CA GLU A 237 -21.44 -9.29 -17.38
C GLU A 237 -20.19 -9.30 -16.47
N TRP A 238 -19.72 -8.11 -16.05
CA TRP A 238 -18.55 -7.89 -15.20
C TRP A 238 -18.88 -7.46 -13.78
N LEU A 239 -20.15 -7.19 -13.45
CA LEU A 239 -20.55 -6.69 -12.13
C LEU A 239 -21.78 -7.45 -11.63
N GLU A 240 -21.70 -8.03 -10.44
CA GLU A 240 -22.80 -8.78 -9.83
C GLU A 240 -23.07 -8.26 -8.42
N PHE A 241 -24.34 -8.15 -8.05
CA PHE A 241 -24.77 -7.83 -6.69
C PHE A 241 -25.25 -9.08 -5.95
N LYS A 242 -24.95 -9.12 -4.66
CA LYS A 242 -25.48 -10.10 -3.72
C LYS A 242 -25.89 -9.38 -2.46
N SER A 243 -27.10 -9.65 -2.01
CA SER A 243 -27.67 -9.01 -0.82
C SER A 243 -26.89 -9.31 0.45
N THR A 244 -26.48 -10.57 0.67
CA THR A 244 -25.87 -11.03 1.93
C THR A 244 -24.82 -12.11 1.68
N VAL A 245 -23.96 -12.38 2.68
CA VAL A 245 -23.00 -13.49 2.63
C VAL A 245 -23.70 -14.84 2.87
N ARG A 246 -24.55 -14.93 3.90
CA ARG A 246 -25.21 -16.18 4.31
C ARG A 246 -26.65 -16.06 4.76
N THR A 247 -27.09 -14.91 5.27
CA THR A 247 -28.47 -14.76 5.75
C THR A 247 -29.46 -14.68 4.61
N ASN A 248 -30.46 -15.56 4.62
CA ASN A 248 -31.58 -15.46 3.72
C ASN A 248 -32.54 -14.37 4.22
N LEU A 249 -32.71 -13.30 3.45
CA LEU A 249 -33.53 -12.14 3.86
C LEU A 249 -35.03 -12.46 4.02
N GLN A 250 -35.53 -13.56 3.46
CA GLN A 250 -36.92 -13.97 3.61
C GLN A 250 -37.16 -14.72 4.92
N THR A 251 -36.20 -15.55 5.35
CA THR A 251 -36.33 -16.37 6.56
C THR A 251 -35.65 -15.75 7.78
N GLY A 252 -34.69 -14.85 7.57
CA GLY A 252 -33.84 -14.29 8.62
C GLY A 252 -32.80 -15.28 9.16
N GLU A 253 -32.67 -16.46 8.55
CA GLU A 253 -31.78 -17.54 8.99
C GLU A 253 -30.57 -17.70 8.07
N ASN A 254 -29.50 -18.29 8.61
CA ASN A 254 -28.32 -18.67 7.82
C ASN A 254 -28.68 -19.76 6.81
N ASP A 255 -28.44 -19.49 5.52
CA ASP A 255 -28.72 -20.40 4.41
C ASP A 255 -27.45 -20.61 3.57
N LYS A 256 -27.00 -21.88 3.48
CA LYS A 256 -25.85 -22.27 2.65
C LYS A 256 -26.05 -21.98 1.17
N ARG A 257 -27.30 -21.80 0.71
CA ARG A 257 -27.59 -21.40 -0.68
C ARG A 257 -27.09 -19.99 -0.98
N MET A 258 -27.10 -19.08 0.00
CA MET A 258 -26.58 -17.72 -0.16
C MET A 258 -25.04 -17.76 -0.32
N GLU A 259 -24.36 -18.53 0.53
CA GLU A 259 -22.91 -18.75 0.41
C GLU A 259 -22.55 -19.37 -0.95
N LYS A 260 -23.33 -20.39 -1.38
CA LYS A 260 -23.14 -21.03 -2.69
C LYS A 260 -23.34 -20.06 -3.85
N ALA A 261 -24.28 -19.12 -3.76
CA ALA A 261 -24.50 -18.10 -4.79
C ALA A 261 -23.31 -17.14 -4.92
N VAL A 262 -22.71 -16.73 -3.79
CA VAL A 262 -21.47 -15.94 -3.76
C VAL A 262 -20.34 -16.71 -4.43
N LEU A 263 -20.09 -17.96 -4.00
CA LEU A 263 -19.00 -18.77 -4.52
C LEU A 263 -19.18 -19.12 -6.01
N LYS A 264 -20.40 -19.40 -6.46
CA LYS A 264 -20.74 -19.62 -7.88
C LYS A 264 -20.32 -18.43 -8.72
N THR A 265 -20.61 -17.22 -8.25
CA THR A 265 -20.27 -15.97 -8.95
C THR A 265 -18.75 -15.79 -9.05
N LEU A 266 -18.02 -16.03 -7.94
CA LEU A 266 -16.56 -15.95 -7.92
C LEU A 266 -15.93 -16.93 -8.92
N VAL A 267 -16.38 -18.18 -8.94
CA VAL A 267 -15.88 -19.19 -9.90
C VAL A 267 -16.21 -18.78 -11.34
N ALA A 268 -17.41 -18.25 -11.60
CA ALA A 268 -17.79 -17.76 -12.92
C ALA A 268 -16.88 -16.62 -13.40
N PHE A 269 -16.59 -15.63 -12.55
CA PHE A 269 -15.66 -14.54 -12.87
C PHE A 269 -14.24 -15.03 -13.11
N LEU A 270 -13.71 -15.92 -12.26
CA LEU A 270 -12.37 -16.48 -12.42
C LEU A 270 -12.22 -17.25 -13.74
N ASN A 271 -13.26 -17.98 -14.16
CA ASN A 271 -13.28 -18.72 -15.42
C ASN A 271 -13.62 -17.85 -16.64
N SER A 272 -14.05 -16.60 -16.44
CA SER A 272 -14.42 -15.62 -17.49
C SER A 272 -13.43 -14.45 -17.46
N ASP A 273 -13.71 -13.30 -18.07
CA ASP A 273 -12.68 -12.23 -18.18
C ASP A 273 -12.46 -11.41 -16.89
N GLY A 274 -12.88 -11.95 -15.74
CA GLY A 274 -12.87 -11.28 -14.44
C GLY A 274 -14.21 -10.63 -14.11
N GLY A 275 -14.21 -9.77 -13.10
CA GLY A 275 -15.39 -9.01 -12.70
C GLY A 275 -15.33 -8.55 -11.25
N ASP A 276 -16.33 -7.80 -10.84
CA ASP A 276 -16.54 -7.24 -9.52
C ASP A 276 -17.80 -7.87 -8.91
N LEU A 277 -17.69 -8.35 -7.68
CA LEU A 277 -18.82 -8.82 -6.88
C LEU A 277 -19.01 -7.87 -5.71
N LEU A 278 -20.20 -7.28 -5.59
CA LEU A 278 -20.59 -6.50 -4.41
C LEU A 278 -21.55 -7.31 -3.55
N ILE A 279 -21.20 -7.51 -2.29
CA ILE A 279 -22.03 -8.19 -1.29
C ILE A 279 -22.53 -7.16 -0.27
N GLY A 280 -23.81 -7.16 0.06
CA GLY A 280 -24.44 -6.10 0.85
C GLY A 280 -25.21 -5.09 0.00
N VAL A 281 -25.48 -5.40 -1.26
CA VAL A 281 -26.25 -4.58 -2.21
C VAL A 281 -27.37 -5.45 -2.77
N SER A 282 -28.60 -4.95 -2.75
CA SER A 282 -29.75 -5.64 -3.36
C SER A 282 -29.81 -5.43 -4.87
N ASP A 283 -30.64 -6.23 -5.55
CA ASP A 283 -30.77 -6.23 -7.01
C ASP A 283 -31.21 -4.86 -7.59
N ASP A 284 -31.86 -4.01 -6.78
CA ASP A 284 -32.25 -2.64 -7.13
C ASP A 284 -31.14 -1.58 -6.91
N GLY A 285 -29.96 -2.00 -6.46
CA GLY A 285 -28.83 -1.14 -6.13
C GLY A 285 -28.90 -0.52 -4.73
N THR A 286 -29.87 -0.90 -3.90
CA THR A 286 -29.92 -0.40 -2.51
C THR A 286 -28.82 -1.05 -1.67
N VAL A 287 -28.01 -0.24 -0.99
CA VAL A 287 -27.03 -0.75 0.00
C VAL A 287 -27.81 -1.26 1.20
N ILE A 288 -27.73 -2.54 1.51
CA ILE A 288 -28.42 -3.15 2.66
C ILE A 288 -27.46 -3.63 3.76
N GLY A 289 -26.20 -3.83 3.42
CA GLY A 289 -25.15 -4.30 4.32
C GLY A 289 -24.91 -5.81 4.24
N ALA A 290 -23.64 -6.21 4.25
CA ALA A 290 -23.16 -7.56 3.96
C ALA A 290 -23.38 -8.59 5.08
N ASP A 291 -24.35 -8.37 5.96
CA ASP A 291 -24.75 -9.32 7.02
C ASP A 291 -23.80 -9.41 8.23
N VAL A 292 -23.19 -8.29 8.64
CA VAL A 292 -22.29 -8.22 9.82
C VAL A 292 -22.96 -8.74 11.10
N ALA A 293 -24.26 -8.54 11.24
CA ALA A 293 -25.04 -8.97 12.40
C ALA A 293 -25.04 -10.50 12.58
N SER A 294 -25.04 -11.29 11.50
CA SER A 294 -25.00 -12.75 11.63
C SER A 294 -23.65 -13.25 12.15
N PHE A 295 -22.59 -12.42 12.14
CA PHE A 295 -21.23 -12.76 12.58
C PHE A 295 -20.87 -12.14 13.94
N ASP A 296 -21.81 -12.13 14.88
CA ASP A 296 -21.65 -11.53 16.22
C ASP A 296 -21.24 -10.05 16.18
N GLY A 297 -21.63 -9.33 15.12
CA GLY A 297 -21.25 -7.93 14.92
C GLY A 297 -19.79 -7.72 14.49
N SER A 298 -19.05 -8.77 14.14
CA SER A 298 -17.62 -8.70 13.78
C SER A 298 -17.40 -8.82 12.29
N LYS A 299 -16.86 -7.75 11.68
CA LYS A 299 -16.41 -7.73 10.29
C LYS A 299 -15.28 -8.73 10.04
N ASP A 300 -14.36 -8.87 10.98
CA ASP A 300 -13.26 -9.83 10.90
C ASP A 300 -13.76 -11.27 10.81
N LYS A 301 -14.76 -11.64 11.63
CA LYS A 301 -15.38 -12.98 11.56
C LYS A 301 -16.07 -13.21 10.21
N MET A 302 -16.75 -12.21 9.68
CA MET A 302 -17.39 -12.27 8.35
C MET A 302 -16.36 -12.46 7.24
N GLY A 303 -15.26 -11.68 7.24
CA GLY A 303 -14.17 -11.81 6.27
C GLY A 303 -13.44 -13.14 6.38
N LEU A 304 -13.17 -13.59 7.60
CA LEU A 304 -12.56 -14.90 7.86
C LEU A 304 -13.46 -16.03 7.36
N HIS A 305 -14.78 -15.93 7.60
CA HIS A 305 -15.74 -16.90 7.09
C HIS A 305 -15.74 -16.96 5.56
N LEU A 306 -15.80 -15.80 4.88
CA LEU A 306 -15.72 -15.73 3.42
C LEU A 306 -14.42 -16.36 2.89
N SER A 307 -13.29 -16.04 3.52
CA SER A 307 -11.99 -16.62 3.17
C SER A 307 -11.97 -18.15 3.36
N ASN A 308 -12.56 -18.65 4.45
CA ASN A 308 -12.64 -20.08 4.76
C ASN A 308 -13.50 -20.83 3.73
N ILE A 309 -14.66 -20.30 3.36
CA ILE A 309 -15.53 -20.96 2.37
C ILE A 309 -14.91 -20.95 0.96
N ILE A 310 -14.21 -19.86 0.59
CA ILE A 310 -13.45 -19.79 -0.66
C ILE A 310 -12.33 -20.84 -0.65
N SER A 311 -11.56 -20.89 0.45
CA SER A 311 -10.46 -21.84 0.63
C SER A 311 -10.92 -23.29 0.55
N ALA A 312 -12.06 -23.61 1.18
CA ALA A 312 -12.60 -24.96 1.24
C ALA A 312 -13.23 -25.41 -0.09
N GLN A 313 -13.98 -24.55 -0.78
CA GLN A 313 -14.78 -24.94 -1.95
C GLN A 313 -14.16 -24.58 -3.30
N ILE A 314 -13.27 -23.58 -3.36
CA ILE A 314 -12.59 -23.14 -4.59
C ILE A 314 -11.11 -23.53 -4.56
N GLY A 315 -10.43 -23.25 -3.44
CA GLY A 315 -9.05 -23.64 -3.19
C GLY A 315 -8.07 -22.47 -3.08
N ASN A 316 -7.09 -22.61 -2.18
CA ASN A 316 -6.14 -21.54 -1.82
C ASN A 316 -5.29 -21.04 -2.99
N GLN A 317 -5.05 -21.88 -4.00
CA GLN A 317 -4.27 -21.53 -5.19
C GLN A 317 -4.90 -20.42 -6.03
N PHE A 318 -6.19 -20.12 -5.83
CA PHE A 318 -6.92 -19.09 -6.56
C PHE A 318 -7.09 -17.77 -5.79
N LEU A 319 -6.79 -17.74 -4.48
CA LEU A 319 -6.85 -16.51 -3.67
C LEU A 319 -6.08 -15.32 -4.28
N PRO A 320 -4.90 -15.49 -4.92
CA PRO A 320 -4.20 -14.36 -5.54
C PRO A 320 -4.93 -13.68 -6.71
N TYR A 321 -6.00 -14.29 -7.23
CA TYR A 321 -6.84 -13.73 -8.30
C TYR A 321 -8.08 -12.99 -7.75
N MET A 322 -8.29 -13.00 -6.43
CA MET A 322 -9.41 -12.33 -5.77
C MET A 322 -8.85 -11.30 -4.79
N SER A 323 -9.34 -10.06 -4.90
CA SER A 323 -9.03 -8.98 -3.96
C SER A 323 -10.32 -8.60 -3.25
N THR A 324 -10.40 -8.90 -1.95
CA THR A 324 -11.56 -8.61 -1.11
C THR A 324 -11.32 -7.34 -0.31
N GLN A 325 -12.28 -6.42 -0.32
CA GLN A 325 -12.28 -5.21 0.48
C GLN A 325 -13.63 -5.07 1.21
N MET A 326 -13.63 -4.55 2.42
CA MET A 326 -14.86 -4.21 3.14
C MET A 326 -14.96 -2.69 3.21
N VAL A 327 -16.03 -2.15 2.64
CA VAL A 327 -16.26 -0.72 2.51
C VAL A 327 -17.43 -0.34 3.38
N ASP A 328 -17.17 0.47 4.41
CA ASP A 328 -18.21 0.98 5.29
C ASP A 328 -18.91 2.17 4.65
N PHE A 329 -20.18 2.40 4.99
CA PHE A 329 -20.98 3.57 4.61
C PHE A 329 -21.32 4.40 5.86
N ASP A 330 -21.69 5.67 5.68
CA ASP A 330 -21.97 6.61 6.78
C ASP A 330 -23.12 6.17 7.70
N ASP A 331 -24.04 5.38 7.17
CA ASP A 331 -25.17 4.81 7.89
C ASP A 331 -24.83 3.56 8.73
N GLY A 332 -23.54 3.17 8.76
CA GLY A 332 -23.05 2.01 9.50
C GLY A 332 -23.18 0.68 8.76
N ARG A 333 -23.67 0.66 7.51
CA ARG A 333 -23.67 -0.54 6.67
C ARG A 333 -22.29 -0.80 6.09
N THR A 334 -21.96 -2.06 5.84
CA THR A 334 -20.70 -2.48 5.21
C THR A 334 -21.00 -3.25 3.94
N VAL A 335 -20.34 -2.92 2.84
CA VAL A 335 -20.37 -3.66 1.57
C VAL A 335 -19.05 -4.41 1.40
N ILE A 336 -19.10 -5.68 1.02
CA ILE A 336 -17.89 -6.42 0.63
C ILE A 336 -17.73 -6.29 -0.89
N HIS A 337 -16.61 -5.73 -1.33
CA HIS A 337 -16.23 -5.66 -2.73
C HIS A 337 -15.16 -6.70 -3.03
N VAL A 338 -15.47 -7.67 -3.89
CA VAL A 338 -14.52 -8.70 -4.34
C VAL A 338 -14.20 -8.49 -5.82
N LYS A 339 -13.00 -7.98 -6.11
CA LYS A 339 -12.47 -7.84 -7.48
C LYS A 339 -11.77 -9.13 -7.91
N CYS A 340 -12.26 -9.73 -8.99
CA CYS A 340 -11.78 -10.99 -9.55
C CYS A 340 -11.02 -10.76 -10.86
N ARG A 341 -9.82 -11.35 -10.96
CA ARG A 341 -9.02 -11.35 -12.20
C ARG A 341 -9.20 -12.68 -12.95
N PRO A 342 -9.16 -12.68 -14.29
CA PRO A 342 -9.29 -13.90 -15.08
C PRO A 342 -8.18 -14.91 -14.76
N CYS A 343 -8.55 -16.16 -14.54
CA CYS A 343 -7.62 -17.26 -14.35
C CYS A 343 -7.36 -18.00 -15.67
N GLU A 344 -6.11 -18.45 -15.86
CA GLU A 344 -5.72 -19.29 -17.01
C GLU A 344 -6.02 -20.77 -16.80
N ARG A 345 -6.11 -21.19 -15.53
CA ARG A 345 -6.43 -22.56 -15.16
C ARG A 345 -7.93 -22.64 -14.90
N PRO A 346 -8.58 -23.75 -15.30
CA PRO A 346 -9.99 -23.94 -14.98
C PRO A 346 -10.17 -24.01 -13.47
N VAL A 347 -11.18 -23.29 -12.98
CA VAL A 347 -11.56 -23.20 -11.57
C VAL A 347 -12.88 -23.94 -11.40
N PHE A 348 -12.98 -24.78 -10.37
CA PHE A 348 -14.17 -25.55 -10.08
C PHE A 348 -14.69 -25.21 -8.69
N LEU A 349 -16.01 -25.19 -8.55
CA LEU A 349 -16.68 -25.11 -7.25
C LEU A 349 -16.92 -26.53 -6.73
N LYS A 350 -16.42 -26.82 -5.53
CA LYS A 350 -16.58 -28.12 -4.87
C LYS A 350 -17.76 -28.09 -3.91
N ASP A 351 -18.72 -28.98 -4.13
CA ASP A 351 -19.84 -29.23 -3.22
C ASP A 351 -19.85 -30.72 -2.85
N GLY A 352 -19.21 -31.04 -1.73
CA GLY A 352 -18.94 -32.42 -1.33
C GLY A 352 -18.02 -33.14 -2.33
N LYS A 353 -18.57 -34.13 -3.04
CA LYS A 353 -17.85 -34.90 -4.06
C LYS A 353 -18.07 -34.39 -5.49
N ILE A 354 -18.92 -33.38 -5.66
CA ILE A 354 -19.29 -32.86 -6.97
C ILE A 354 -18.43 -31.62 -7.25
N GLU A 355 -17.81 -31.58 -8.43
CA GLU A 355 -17.09 -30.42 -8.92
C GLU A 355 -17.88 -29.79 -10.07
N MET A 356 -18.28 -28.53 -9.91
CA MET A 356 -19.09 -27.78 -10.87
C MET A 356 -18.26 -26.68 -11.52
N PHE A 357 -18.42 -26.50 -12.83
CA PHE A 357 -17.70 -25.50 -13.60
C PHE A 357 -18.66 -24.40 -14.07
N TYR A 358 -18.44 -23.19 -13.59
CA TYR A 358 -19.28 -22.04 -13.94
C TYR A 358 -18.53 -21.03 -14.79
N VAL A 359 -19.24 -20.40 -15.73
CA VAL A 359 -18.76 -19.27 -16.55
C VAL A 359 -19.82 -18.17 -16.60
N ARG A 360 -19.40 -16.94 -16.87
CA ARG A 360 -20.31 -15.83 -17.17
C ARG A 360 -20.77 -15.92 -18.62
N LYS A 361 -22.07 -15.70 -18.83
CA LYS A 361 -22.69 -15.53 -20.13
C LYS A 361 -23.65 -14.35 -20.02
N GLY A 362 -23.18 -13.17 -20.43
CA GLY A 362 -23.84 -11.92 -20.08
C GLY A 362 -23.93 -11.78 -18.55
N PRO A 363 -25.06 -11.33 -17.99
CA PRO A 363 -25.21 -11.15 -16.54
C PRO A 363 -25.45 -12.47 -15.78
N GLN A 364 -25.49 -13.63 -16.44
CA GLN A 364 -25.81 -14.90 -15.79
C GLN A 364 -24.59 -15.81 -15.64
N SER A 365 -24.56 -16.57 -14.54
CA SER A 365 -23.60 -17.65 -14.32
C SER A 365 -24.17 -19.00 -14.78
N GLU A 366 -23.65 -19.53 -15.88
CA GLU A 366 -24.05 -20.81 -16.50
C GLU A 366 -23.11 -21.94 -16.09
N GLU A 367 -23.65 -23.12 -15.81
CA GLU A 367 -22.86 -24.33 -15.57
C GLU A 367 -22.53 -25.00 -16.90
N LEU A 368 -21.25 -25.29 -17.16
CA LEU A 368 -20.84 -26.07 -18.32
C LEU A 368 -20.44 -27.47 -17.89
N THR A 369 -20.86 -28.48 -18.66
CA THR A 369 -20.57 -29.89 -18.40
C THR A 369 -20.20 -30.61 -19.70
N GLY A 370 -19.50 -31.75 -19.58
CA GLY A 370 -19.16 -32.59 -20.74
C GLY A 370 -18.39 -31.84 -21.84
N MET A 371 -18.88 -31.93 -23.07
CA MET A 371 -18.20 -31.38 -24.24
C MET A 371 -18.13 -29.84 -24.26
N SER A 372 -19.14 -29.14 -23.71
CA SER A 372 -19.14 -27.67 -23.70
C SER A 372 -18.03 -27.12 -22.80
N LEU A 373 -17.81 -27.75 -21.64
CA LEU A 373 -16.69 -27.44 -20.75
C LEU A 373 -15.34 -27.66 -21.45
N ILE A 374 -15.14 -28.83 -22.06
CA ILE A 374 -13.87 -29.16 -22.72
C ILE A 374 -13.59 -28.16 -23.86
N GLY A 375 -14.62 -27.86 -24.67
CA GLY A 375 -14.52 -26.88 -25.74
C GLY A 375 -14.15 -25.49 -25.22
N TYR A 376 -14.82 -25.02 -24.16
CA TYR A 376 -14.55 -23.73 -23.55
C TYR A 376 -13.12 -23.61 -23.03
N VAL A 377 -12.66 -24.58 -22.23
CA VAL A 377 -11.31 -24.57 -21.64
C VAL A 377 -10.23 -24.58 -22.71
N ASN A 378 -10.43 -25.34 -23.79
CA ASN A 378 -9.47 -25.40 -24.90
C ASN A 378 -9.44 -24.09 -25.71
N GLY A 379 -10.60 -23.50 -26.00
CA GLY A 379 -10.69 -22.21 -26.68
C GLY A 379 -10.01 -21.09 -25.89
N ARG A 380 -10.29 -21.01 -24.59
CA ARG A 380 -9.73 -19.99 -23.69
C ARG A 380 -8.20 -20.07 -23.59
N LYS A 381 -7.63 -21.28 -23.52
CA LYS A 381 -6.17 -21.48 -23.55
C LYS A 381 -5.53 -20.94 -24.83
N GLN A 382 -6.19 -21.07 -25.99
CA GLN A 382 -5.68 -20.55 -27.25
C GLN A 382 -5.75 -19.02 -27.30
N GLN A 383 -6.86 -18.43 -26.86
CA GLN A 383 -7.06 -16.98 -26.81
C GLN A 383 -6.03 -16.28 -25.91
N MET A 384 -5.78 -16.82 -24.71
CA MET A 384 -4.78 -16.27 -23.78
C MET A 384 -3.34 -16.38 -24.32
N ARG A 385 -3.02 -17.48 -25.02
CA ARG A 385 -1.72 -17.63 -25.71
C ARG A 385 -1.53 -16.63 -26.86
N GLY A 386 -2.59 -16.35 -27.61
CA GLY A 386 -2.58 -15.32 -28.67
C GLY A 386 -2.35 -13.92 -28.13
N SER A 387 -3.07 -13.54 -27.07
CA SER A 387 -2.92 -12.23 -26.41
C SER A 387 -1.51 -12.00 -25.85
N ARG A 388 -0.89 -13.02 -25.24
CA ARG A 388 0.50 -12.93 -24.75
C ARG A 388 1.50 -12.68 -25.88
N LYS A 389 1.39 -13.37 -27.02
CA LYS A 389 2.27 -13.16 -28.18
C LYS A 389 2.14 -11.76 -28.77
N ASN A 390 0.92 -11.22 -28.86
CA ASN A 390 0.68 -9.86 -29.35
C ASN A 390 1.21 -8.79 -28.38
N LYS A 391 1.09 -9.00 -27.07
CA LYS A 391 1.62 -8.08 -26.06
C LYS A 391 3.16 -8.05 -26.09
N GLN A 392 3.79 -9.20 -26.34
CA GLN A 392 5.24 -9.33 -26.44
C GLN A 392 5.81 -8.71 -27.73
N LYS A 393 5.10 -8.83 -28.86
CA LYS A 393 5.43 -8.15 -30.13
C LYS A 393 5.29 -6.62 -30.10
N ARG A 394 4.46 -6.08 -29.20
CA ARG A 394 4.29 -4.62 -29.02
C ARG A 394 5.32 -4.01 -28.06
N MET A 395 6.06 -4.85 -27.34
CA MET A 395 7.11 -4.44 -26.39
C MET A 395 8.53 -4.69 -26.93
N SER A 396 8.65 -5.36 -28.08
CA SER A 396 9.84 -5.46 -28.92
C SER A 396 9.77 -4.45 -30.04
#